data_AF-K2ECZ3-F1
#
_entry.id   AF-K2ECZ3-F1
#
_cell.length_a   1.000
_cell.length_b   1.000
_cell.length_c   1.000
_cell.angle_alpha   90.00
_cell.angle_beta   90.00
_cell.angle_gamma   90.00
#
_symmetry.space_group_name_H-M   'P 1'
#
loop_
_entity.id
_entity.type
_entity.pdbx_description
1 polymer ?
#
loop_
_entity_poly.entity_id
_entity_poly.type
_entity_poly.pdbx_seq_one_letter_code
_entity_poly.pdbx_strand_id
1 'polypeptide(L)'
;MYAKIKNTNLTASKMHALITEWCYSIPSAVCAKKLNLTRRTTDLWYKRIQELILQLPPPPLFTGAVEVDESYFGKKPFGMKGTGMVGKVPFFGIRSRETGLVWVTTMNVEPRQETIIPIIQKMVSPGTTIYSDGFGAYAPL
;
A
#
# COMPACT_ATOMS: atom_id res chain seq x y z
N MET A 1 23.35 7.68 -15.53
CA MET A 1 22.50 7.70 -16.74
C MET A 1 21.53 6.52 -16.65
N TYR A 2 20.22 6.74 -16.60
CA TYR A 2 19.24 5.67 -16.41
C TYR A 2 19.14 4.79 -17.67
N ALA A 3 19.11 3.46 -17.50
CA ALA A 3 18.96 2.53 -18.62
C ALA A 3 17.62 2.73 -19.35
N LYS A 4 17.62 2.60 -20.68
CA LYS A 4 16.39 2.67 -21.47
C LYS A 4 15.51 1.46 -21.15
N ILE A 5 14.32 1.71 -20.62
CA ILE A 5 13.32 0.67 -20.40
C ILE A 5 12.88 0.13 -21.78
N LYS A 6 12.88 -1.20 -21.95
CA LYS A 6 12.48 -1.85 -23.21
C LYS A 6 11.00 -1.57 -23.51
N ASN A 7 10.63 -1.59 -24.79
CA ASN A 7 9.23 -1.45 -25.27
C ASN A 7 8.54 -0.13 -24.86
N THR A 8 9.27 0.98 -24.87
CA THR A 8 8.72 2.33 -24.70
C THR A 8 9.35 3.35 -25.64
N ASN A 9 8.52 4.27 -26.12
CA ASN A 9 8.96 5.46 -26.85
C ASN A 9 9.28 6.63 -25.90
N LEU A 10 9.14 6.45 -24.59
CA LEU A 10 9.54 7.46 -23.60
C LEU A 10 11.07 7.48 -23.45
N THR A 11 11.62 8.68 -23.41
CA THR A 11 13.03 8.88 -23.02
C THR A 11 13.22 8.50 -21.55
N ALA A 12 14.44 8.11 -21.17
CA ALA A 12 14.75 7.75 -19.79
C ALA A 12 14.46 8.90 -18.81
N SER A 13 14.71 10.16 -19.22
CA SER A 13 14.37 11.35 -18.44
C SER A 13 12.86 11.50 -18.22
N LYS A 14 12.05 11.36 -19.27
CA LYS A 14 10.58 11.42 -19.14
C LYS A 14 10.04 10.30 -18.26
N MET A 15 10.62 9.10 -18.37
CA MET A 15 10.24 7.97 -17.52
C MET A 15 10.53 8.25 -16.04
N HIS A 16 11.74 8.74 -15.74
CA HIS A 16 12.11 9.08 -14.37
C HIS A 16 11.18 10.15 -13.81
N ALA A 17 10.93 11.23 -14.56
CA ALA A 17 9.99 12.26 -14.15
C ALA A 17 8.57 11.70 -13.92
N LEU A 18 8.09 10.79 -14.77
CA LEU A 18 6.78 10.14 -14.60
C LEU A 18 6.71 9.33 -13.31
N ILE A 19 7.74 8.55 -13.00
CA ILE A 19 7.84 7.78 -11.74
C ILE A 19 7.88 8.74 -10.55
N THR A 20 8.67 9.81 -10.62
CA THR A 20 8.75 10.84 -9.57
C THR A 20 7.38 11.47 -9.31
N GLU A 21 6.67 11.89 -10.36
CA GLU A 21 5.33 12.46 -10.24
C GLU A 21 4.32 11.44 -9.65
N TRP A 22 4.46 10.15 -10.00
CA TRP A 22 3.66 9.08 -9.39
C TRP A 22 3.94 8.93 -7.89
N CYS A 23 5.20 8.94 -7.47
CA CYS A 23 5.59 8.86 -6.05
C CYS A 23 5.05 10.05 -5.24
N TYR A 24 4.99 11.23 -5.84
CA TYR A 24 4.36 12.41 -5.24
C TYR A 24 2.82 12.40 -5.31
N SER A 25 2.21 11.28 -5.73
CA SER A 25 0.76 11.12 -5.86
C SER A 25 0.11 12.18 -6.75
N ILE A 26 0.83 12.66 -7.77
CA ILE A 26 0.31 13.66 -8.70
C ILE A 26 -0.72 13.00 -9.61
N PRO A 27 -1.91 13.59 -9.82
CA PRO A 27 -2.91 13.01 -10.71
C PRO A 27 -2.37 12.82 -12.14
N SER A 28 -2.69 11.70 -12.78
CA SER A 28 -2.20 11.35 -14.11
C SER A 28 -2.46 12.42 -15.17
N ALA A 29 -3.61 13.10 -15.08
CA ALA A 29 -3.97 14.20 -15.97
C ALA A 29 -3.05 15.43 -15.81
N VAL A 30 -2.58 15.71 -14.59
CA VAL A 30 -1.65 16.80 -14.30
C VAL A 30 -0.25 16.42 -14.78
N CYS A 31 0.19 15.20 -14.47
CA CYS A 31 1.48 14.67 -14.93
C CYS A 31 1.57 14.63 -16.47
N ALA A 32 0.49 14.24 -17.16
CA ALA A 32 0.42 14.26 -18.63
C ALA A 32 0.68 15.67 -19.20
N LYS A 33 0.06 16.69 -18.62
CA LYS A 33 0.29 18.09 -19.01
C LYS A 33 1.73 18.53 -18.72
N LYS A 34 2.24 18.27 -17.51
CA LYS A 34 3.61 18.62 -17.10
C LYS A 34 4.68 18.02 -18.01
N LEU A 35 4.53 16.75 -18.41
CA LEU A 35 5.54 16.00 -19.17
C LEU A 35 5.32 16.06 -20.70
N ASN A 36 4.32 16.81 -21.15
CA ASN A 36 3.86 16.86 -22.53
C ASN A 36 3.67 15.44 -23.10
N LEU A 37 2.80 14.68 -22.44
CA LEU A 37 2.41 13.30 -22.78
C LEU A 37 0.90 13.22 -22.96
N THR A 38 0.43 12.19 -23.69
CA THR A 38 -1.00 11.90 -23.72
C THR A 38 -1.46 11.34 -22.37
N ARG A 39 -2.68 11.68 -21.95
CA ARG A 39 -3.28 11.12 -20.73
C ARG A 39 -3.28 9.59 -20.73
N ARG A 40 -3.58 8.97 -21.88
CA ARG A 40 -3.54 7.51 -22.07
C ARG A 40 -2.17 6.93 -21.77
N THR A 41 -1.09 7.59 -22.20
CA THR A 41 0.27 7.15 -21.90
C THR A 41 0.55 7.22 -20.39
N THR A 42 0.21 8.31 -19.73
CA THR A 42 0.44 8.45 -18.27
C THR A 42 -0.38 7.44 -17.48
N ASP A 43 -1.67 7.28 -17.80
CA ASP A 43 -2.56 6.29 -17.16
C ASP A 43 -2.00 4.86 -17.31
N LEU A 44 -1.53 4.50 -18.51
CA LEU A 44 -0.89 3.21 -18.77
C LEU A 44 0.33 2.97 -17.86
N TRP A 45 1.21 3.96 -17.75
CA TRP A 45 2.42 3.81 -16.93
C TRP A 45 2.12 3.82 -15.43
N TYR A 46 1.17 4.63 -14.98
CA TYR A 46 0.73 4.62 -13.58
C TYR A 46 0.17 3.25 -13.19
N LYS A 47 -0.65 2.66 -14.06
CA LYS A 47 -1.16 1.30 -13.88
C LYS A 47 -0.04 0.27 -13.84
N ARG A 48 0.93 0.34 -14.76
CA ARG A 48 2.08 -0.57 -14.77
C ARG A 48 2.93 -0.46 -13.49
N ILE A 49 3.14 0.75 -12.97
CA ILE A 49 3.86 0.94 -11.71
C ILE A 49 3.11 0.23 -10.57
N GLN A 50 1.78 0.40 -10.49
CA GLN A 50 0.96 -0.29 -9.49
C GLN A 50 1.04 -1.82 -9.63
N GLU A 51 0.93 -2.35 -10.86
CA GLU A 51 1.05 -3.79 -11.13
C GLU A 51 2.43 -4.35 -10.74
N LEU A 52 3.50 -3.60 -10.97
CA LEU A 52 4.85 -4.00 -10.58
C LEU A 52 5.03 -3.99 -9.06
N ILE A 53 4.45 -3.02 -8.35
CA ILE A 53 4.48 -2.97 -6.89
C ILE A 53 3.80 -4.20 -6.29
N LEU A 54 2.70 -4.67 -6.88
CA LEU A 54 2.01 -5.90 -6.46
C LEU A 54 2.85 -7.17 -6.66
N GLN A 55 3.87 -7.13 -7.50
CA GLN A 55 4.79 -8.24 -7.76
C GLN A 55 6.07 -8.18 -6.92
N LEU A 56 6.27 -7.11 -6.14
CA LEU A 56 7.43 -7.02 -5.26
C LEU A 56 7.35 -8.11 -4.19
N PRO A 57 8.49 -8.71 -3.81
CA PRO A 57 8.52 -9.63 -2.69
C PRO A 57 8.10 -8.91 -1.40
N PRO A 58 7.55 -9.63 -0.41
CA PRO A 58 7.33 -9.06 0.91
C PRO A 58 8.66 -8.54 1.49
N PRO A 59 8.62 -7.52 2.35
CA PRO A 59 9.82 -7.05 3.02
C PRO A 59 10.40 -8.14 3.93
N PRO A 60 11.65 -7.97 4.40
CA PRO A 60 12.18 -8.73 5.52
C PRO A 60 11.23 -8.67 6.73
N LEU A 61 11.37 -9.65 7.64
CA LEU A 61 10.61 -9.65 8.88
C LEU A 61 10.86 -8.36 9.66
N PHE A 62 9.78 -7.81 10.21
CA PHE A 62 9.87 -6.66 11.09
C PHE A 62 10.48 -7.06 12.44
N THR A 63 11.28 -6.16 13.01
CA THR A 63 12.03 -6.35 14.27
C THR A 63 11.97 -5.09 15.13
N GLY A 64 12.37 -5.22 16.41
CA GLY A 64 12.51 -4.08 17.32
C GLY A 64 11.16 -3.61 17.85
N ALA A 65 10.64 -2.51 17.30
CA ALA A 65 9.33 -1.96 17.64
C ALA A 65 8.48 -1.66 16.40
N VAL A 66 7.24 -2.16 16.39
CA VAL A 66 6.29 -1.97 15.28
C VAL A 66 4.94 -1.45 15.74
N GLU A 67 4.28 -0.69 14.86
CA GLU A 67 2.86 -0.36 14.97
C GLU A 67 2.06 -1.30 14.05
N VAL A 68 0.91 -1.76 14.52
CA VAL A 68 -0.07 -2.52 13.73
C VAL A 68 -1.41 -1.78 13.74
N ASP A 69 -2.11 -1.76 12.60
CA ASP A 69 -3.39 -1.08 12.48
C ASP A 69 -4.28 -1.61 11.34
N GLU A 70 -5.59 -1.42 11.51
CA GLU A 70 -6.66 -1.90 10.65
C GLU A 70 -7.31 -0.71 9.96
N SER A 71 -7.42 -0.78 8.65
CA SER A 71 -8.05 0.30 7.87
C SER A 71 -9.12 -0.23 6.93
N TYR A 72 -10.22 0.51 6.82
CA TYR A 72 -11.34 0.17 5.96
C TYR A 72 -11.42 1.18 4.81
N PHE A 73 -11.13 0.71 3.60
CA PHE A 73 -11.15 1.53 2.39
C PHE A 73 -12.36 1.25 1.51
N GLY A 74 -12.86 2.27 0.84
CA GLY A 74 -13.99 2.17 -0.07
C GLY A 74 -15.16 3.04 0.33
N LYS A 75 -16.15 3.12 -0.56
CA LYS A 75 -17.36 3.89 -0.32
C LYS A 75 -18.34 3.05 0.48
N LYS A 76 -18.87 3.64 1.54
CA LYS A 76 -20.04 3.09 2.22
C LYS A 76 -21.21 3.03 1.21
N PRO A 77 -21.91 1.89 1.07
CA PRO A 77 -23.08 1.80 0.21
C PRO A 77 -24.14 2.83 0.63
N PHE A 78 -24.75 3.47 -0.36
CA PHE A 78 -25.77 4.49 -0.13
C PHE A 78 -26.95 3.89 0.65
N GLY A 79 -27.44 4.61 1.67
CA GLY A 79 -28.60 4.21 2.47
C GLY A 79 -28.31 3.29 3.67
N MET A 80 -27.09 2.78 3.85
CA MET A 80 -26.76 1.98 5.04
C MET A 80 -26.52 2.86 6.27
N LYS A 81 -27.15 2.52 7.41
CA LYS A 81 -26.86 3.13 8.73
C LYS A 81 -25.71 2.37 9.42
N GLY A 82 -24.96 3.02 10.32
CA GLY A 82 -23.87 2.38 11.09
C GLY A 82 -22.45 2.89 10.82
N THR A 83 -21.48 2.29 11.52
CA THR A 83 -20.09 2.72 11.87
C THR A 83 -19.10 2.95 10.73
N GLY A 84 -19.55 3.04 9.48
CA GLY A 84 -18.68 3.39 8.36
C GLY A 84 -17.75 2.25 7.90
N MET A 85 -17.84 1.04 8.46
CA MET A 85 -17.10 -0.15 8.02
C MET A 85 -17.87 -0.97 6.98
N VAL A 86 -19.21 -0.98 7.06
CA VAL A 86 -20.07 -1.79 6.18
C VAL A 86 -19.85 -1.47 4.70
N GLY A 87 -19.53 -2.50 3.92
CA GLY A 87 -19.30 -2.42 2.48
C GLY A 87 -17.93 -1.85 2.08
N LYS A 88 -17.02 -1.67 3.03
CA LYS A 88 -15.62 -1.32 2.77
C LYS A 88 -14.75 -2.57 2.74
N VAL A 89 -13.62 -2.47 2.06
CA VAL A 89 -12.58 -3.50 2.01
C VAL A 89 -11.64 -3.28 3.19
N PRO A 90 -11.45 -4.29 4.06
CA PRO A 90 -10.50 -4.21 5.16
C PRO A 90 -9.05 -4.41 4.69
N PHE A 91 -8.14 -3.72 5.36
CA PHE A 91 -6.70 -3.78 5.17
C PHE A 91 -6.02 -3.90 6.53
N PHE A 92 -4.89 -4.60 6.54
CA PHE A 92 -4.02 -4.72 7.70
C PHE A 92 -2.64 -4.14 7.38
N GLY A 93 -2.13 -3.28 8.25
CA GLY A 93 -0.86 -2.60 8.10
C GLY A 93 0.11 -2.90 9.24
N ILE A 94 1.40 -3.00 8.91
CA ILE A 94 2.51 -3.05 9.87
C ILE A 94 3.49 -1.93 9.52
N ARG A 95 3.86 -1.12 10.51
CA ARG A 95 4.84 -0.04 10.37
C ARG A 95 6.00 -0.23 11.35
N SER A 96 7.23 -0.29 10.85
CA SER A 96 8.42 -0.21 11.67
C SER A 96 8.55 1.19 12.27
N ARG A 97 8.70 1.27 13.61
CA ARG A 97 8.92 2.56 14.28
C ARG A 97 10.34 3.09 14.07
N GLU A 98 11.30 2.20 13.82
CA GLU A 98 12.72 2.55 13.65
C GLU A 98 13.01 3.02 12.22
N THR A 99 12.53 2.29 11.22
CA THR A 99 12.86 2.56 9.80
C THR A 99 11.77 3.36 9.09
N GLY A 100 10.57 3.41 9.64
CA GLY A 100 9.39 3.95 8.94
C GLY A 100 8.90 3.06 7.80
N LEU A 101 9.46 1.86 7.60
CA LEU A 101 8.99 0.91 6.60
C LEU A 101 7.55 0.51 6.90
N VAL A 102 6.69 0.52 5.88
CA VAL A 102 5.29 0.12 5.98
C VAL A 102 5.03 -1.05 5.04
N TRP A 103 4.35 -2.07 5.56
CA TRP A 103 3.77 -3.14 4.77
C TRP A 103 2.26 -3.18 4.98
N VAL A 104 1.51 -3.38 3.90
CA VAL A 104 0.04 -3.41 3.95
C VAL A 104 -0.46 -4.58 3.10
N THR A 105 -1.49 -5.27 3.58
CA THR A 105 -2.22 -6.29 2.81
C THR A 105 -3.71 -6.02 2.83
N THR A 106 -4.40 -6.36 1.74
CA THR A 106 -5.86 -6.48 1.73
C THR A 106 -6.29 -7.71 2.51
N MET A 107 -7.44 -7.63 3.16
CA MET A 107 -8.08 -8.76 3.85
C MET A 107 -9.36 -9.15 3.11
N ASN A 108 -9.54 -10.45 2.84
CA ASN A 108 -10.74 -10.98 2.17
C ASN A 108 -11.92 -11.19 3.13
N VAL A 109 -11.67 -11.04 4.43
CA VAL A 109 -12.62 -11.22 5.52
C VAL A 109 -12.42 -10.10 6.54
N GLU A 110 -13.42 -9.90 7.39
CA GLU A 110 -13.34 -8.92 8.48
C GLU A 110 -12.14 -9.17 9.40
N PRO A 111 -11.43 -8.12 9.85
CA PRO A 111 -10.32 -8.26 10.78
C PRO A 111 -10.79 -8.85 12.12
N ARG A 112 -10.24 -10.02 12.43
CA ARG A 112 -10.46 -10.76 13.68
C ARG A 112 -9.17 -11.40 14.15
N GLN A 113 -9.16 -11.82 15.40
CA GLN A 113 -8.02 -12.50 16.02
C GLN A 113 -7.47 -13.63 15.14
N GLU A 114 -8.32 -14.49 14.62
CA GLU A 114 -7.93 -15.67 13.82
C GLU A 114 -7.33 -15.30 12.46
N THR A 115 -7.49 -14.04 12.04
CA THR A 115 -7.02 -13.54 10.74
C THR A 115 -5.80 -12.65 10.88
N ILE A 116 -5.75 -11.79 11.91
CA ILE A 116 -4.67 -10.82 12.14
C ILE A 116 -3.46 -11.50 12.78
N ILE A 117 -3.66 -12.33 13.81
CA ILE A 117 -2.57 -12.94 14.56
C ILE A 117 -1.64 -13.77 13.67
N PRO A 118 -2.14 -14.63 12.75
CA PRO A 118 -1.26 -15.37 11.84
C PRO A 118 -0.46 -14.47 10.89
N ILE A 119 -1.02 -13.32 10.47
CA ILE A 119 -0.32 -12.36 9.61
C ILE A 119 0.84 -11.74 10.39
N ILE A 120 0.59 -11.29 11.62
CA ILE A 120 1.62 -10.72 12.51
C ILE A 120 2.74 -11.75 12.74
N GLN A 121 2.40 -12.97 13.12
CA GLN A 121 3.39 -14.04 13.37
C GLN A 121 4.24 -14.37 12.15
N LYS A 122 3.69 -14.22 10.94
CA LYS A 122 4.42 -14.45 9.69
C LYS A 122 5.34 -13.28 9.31
N MET A 123 5.01 -12.06 9.71
CA MET A 123 5.68 -10.83 9.26
C MET A 123 6.56 -10.19 10.33
N VAL A 124 6.38 -10.54 11.60
CA VAL A 124 7.05 -9.92 12.75
C VAL A 124 7.86 -10.99 13.49
N SER A 125 9.12 -10.67 13.77
CA SER A 125 10.03 -11.58 14.47
C SER A 125 9.64 -11.72 15.95
N PRO A 126 9.77 -12.92 16.55
CA PRO A 126 9.57 -13.10 17.99
C PRO A 126 10.45 -12.14 18.81
N GLY A 127 9.90 -11.61 19.90
CA GLY A 127 10.58 -10.61 20.76
C GLY A 127 10.45 -9.16 20.29
N THR A 128 9.79 -8.91 19.16
CA THR A 128 9.45 -7.54 18.71
C THR A 128 8.33 -6.96 19.57
N THR A 129 8.47 -5.69 19.98
CA THR A 129 7.40 -4.96 20.69
C THR A 129 6.35 -4.47 19.71
N ILE A 130 5.09 -4.81 19.96
CA ILE A 130 3.95 -4.42 19.11
C ILE A 130 3.15 -3.31 19.80
N TYR A 131 2.87 -2.24 19.06
CA TYR A 131 2.01 -1.13 19.44
C TYR A 131 0.73 -1.18 18.62
N SER A 132 -0.42 -1.14 19.27
CA SER A 132 -1.73 -1.06 18.62
C SER A 132 -2.66 -0.09 19.34
N ASP A 133 -3.80 0.21 18.74
CA ASP A 133 -4.86 1.05 19.33
C ASP A 133 -5.73 0.31 20.38
N GLY A 134 -5.42 -0.96 20.64
CA GLY A 134 -6.16 -1.80 21.58
C GLY A 134 -7.40 -2.46 20.98
N PHE A 135 -7.55 -2.54 19.65
CA PHE A 135 -8.60 -3.35 19.04
C PHE A 135 -8.58 -4.80 19.54
N GLY A 136 -9.75 -5.34 19.87
CA GLY A 136 -9.88 -6.63 20.57
C GLY A 136 -9.26 -7.83 19.83
N ALA A 137 -9.05 -7.74 18.51
CA ALA A 137 -8.36 -8.79 17.75
C ALA A 137 -6.89 -8.98 18.16
N TYR A 138 -6.27 -7.98 18.79
CA TYR A 138 -4.88 -8.02 19.25
C TYR A 138 -4.69 -8.65 20.63
N ALA A 139 -5.77 -8.98 21.35
CA ALA A 139 -5.70 -9.44 22.74
C ALA A 139 -4.73 -10.62 23.02
N PRO A 140 -4.45 -11.55 22.09
CA PRO A 140 -3.48 -12.63 22.33
C PRO A 140 -1.99 -12.29 22.13
N LEU A 141 -1.65 -11.06 21.71
CA LEU A 141 -0.27 -10.64 21.46
C LEU A 141 0.51 -10.33 22.73
#